data_AF-A0A126V2T0-F1
#
_entry.id   AF-A0A126V2T0-F1
#
_cell.length_a   1.000
_cell.length_b   1.000
_cell.length_c   1.000
_cell.angle_alpha   90.00
_cell.angle_beta   90.00
_cell.angle_gamma   90.00
#
_symmetry.space_group_name_H-M   'P 1'
#
loop_
_entity.id
_entity.type
_entity.pdbx_description
1 polymer ?
#
loop_
_entity_poly.entity_id
_entity_poly.type
_entity_poly.pdbx_seq_one_letter_code
_entity_poly.pdbx_strand_id
1 'polypeptide(L)'
;MVNSKVKTAVFVFAGAMAITSYAQAATVSVATYNPASHPNIPSFNVLASEDFESGVNRSGVSGPSVNGDDTFNVGVFKSIGGTGSGGTVREAPSDCKSAAGADNLCLRSGNVYGRTNVFPFNGDGFLDSNDTYGINWKVGLLGGELFDTISFTLMDAGDVGAFAGISASPFSIGDSPSASDVFGLNGSEIMSPYNSNGNIQTVTIKFDQLVAEAFINIVSFAHSDGSLYLKNDGLGIDGVRVGISAVPLPAAGLLLLGALGSLAFSRRKYKKT
;
A
#
# COMPACT_ATOMS: atom_id res chain seq x y z
N MET A 1 33.47 -14.14 -61.14
CA MET A 1 32.74 -14.94 -60.15
C MET A 1 33.35 -14.65 -58.78
N VAL A 2 32.67 -13.84 -57.96
CA VAL A 2 33.16 -13.43 -56.62
C VAL A 2 32.29 -14.14 -55.59
N ASN A 3 32.90 -15.08 -54.86
CA ASN A 3 32.26 -15.80 -53.76
C ASN A 3 32.38 -14.98 -52.47
N SER A 4 31.35 -14.23 -52.08
CA SER A 4 31.29 -13.60 -50.76
C SER A 4 30.67 -14.57 -49.76
N LYS A 5 31.50 -15.08 -48.84
CA LYS A 5 31.05 -15.86 -47.69
C LYS A 5 30.56 -14.90 -46.61
N VAL A 6 29.25 -14.67 -46.54
CA VAL A 6 28.62 -13.99 -45.41
C VAL A 6 28.66 -14.95 -44.21
N LYS A 7 29.38 -14.58 -43.16
CA LYS A 7 29.40 -15.30 -41.88
C LYS A 7 28.30 -14.71 -41.00
N THR A 8 27.17 -15.41 -40.89
CA THR A 8 26.11 -15.07 -39.95
C THR A 8 26.55 -15.46 -38.55
N ALA A 9 26.80 -14.47 -37.69
CA ALA A 9 27.03 -14.68 -36.27
C ALA A 9 25.67 -14.94 -35.60
N VAL A 10 25.44 -16.17 -35.16
CA VAL A 10 24.29 -16.53 -34.33
C VAL A 10 24.60 -16.09 -32.91
N PHE A 11 23.93 -15.04 -32.45
CA PHE A 11 23.92 -14.66 -31.04
C PHE A 11 22.97 -15.59 -30.30
N VAL A 12 23.52 -16.51 -29.50
CA VAL A 12 22.74 -17.29 -28.53
C VAL A 12 22.46 -16.37 -27.35
N PHE A 13 21.24 -15.83 -27.27
CA PHE A 13 20.76 -15.21 -26.04
C PHE A 13 20.54 -16.33 -25.02
N ALA A 14 21.40 -16.40 -24.00
CA ALA A 14 21.13 -17.17 -22.81
C ALA A 14 19.89 -16.56 -22.14
N GLY A 15 18.75 -17.22 -22.27
CA GLY A 15 17.53 -16.83 -21.57
C GLY A 15 17.78 -16.95 -20.07
N ALA A 16 17.92 -15.80 -19.40
CA ALA A 16 17.86 -15.75 -17.95
C ALA A 16 16.48 -16.30 -17.56
N MET A 17 16.45 -17.44 -16.87
CA MET A 17 15.24 -17.90 -16.20
C MET A 17 14.85 -16.81 -15.22
N ALA A 18 13.81 -16.06 -15.55
CA ALA A 18 13.17 -15.13 -14.63
C ALA A 18 12.53 -15.98 -13.54
N ILE A 19 13.27 -16.20 -12.46
CA ILE A 19 12.68 -16.60 -11.19
C ILE A 19 11.74 -15.44 -10.87
N THR A 20 10.43 -15.68 -10.88
CA THR A 20 9.42 -14.73 -10.42
C THR A 20 9.57 -14.62 -8.91
N SER A 21 10.63 -13.96 -8.45
CA SER A 21 10.75 -13.54 -7.06
C SER A 21 9.73 -12.45 -6.87
N TYR A 22 8.65 -12.80 -6.19
CA TYR A 22 7.72 -11.79 -5.72
C TYR A 22 8.47 -10.86 -4.77
N ALA A 23 8.30 -9.56 -4.96
CA ALA A 23 8.92 -8.58 -4.10
C ALA A 23 8.29 -8.64 -2.71
N GLN A 24 9.12 -8.83 -1.70
CA GLN A 24 8.74 -8.68 -0.30
C GLN A 24 9.00 -7.23 0.10
N ALA A 25 8.26 -6.70 1.08
CA ALA A 25 8.63 -5.41 1.64
C ALA A 25 10.02 -5.51 2.27
N ALA A 26 10.92 -4.63 1.87
CA ALA A 26 12.19 -4.43 2.53
C ALA A 26 11.98 -3.83 3.92
N THR A 27 11.03 -2.89 4.03
CA THR A 27 10.66 -2.25 5.29
C THR A 27 9.17 -1.93 5.32
N VAL A 28 8.53 -2.17 6.45
CA VAL A 28 7.29 -1.50 6.87
C VAL A 28 7.67 -0.62 8.05
N SER A 29 7.28 0.64 8.00
CA SER A 29 7.49 1.58 9.09
C SER A 29 6.18 2.28 9.43
N VAL A 30 5.86 2.28 10.71
CA VAL A 30 4.72 3.01 11.24
C VAL A 30 5.22 4.19 12.09
N ALA A 31 4.63 5.36 11.86
CA ALA A 31 4.92 6.58 12.61
C ALA A 31 3.62 7.28 13.02
N THR A 32 3.64 8.05 14.10
CA THR A 32 2.51 8.91 14.46
C THR A 32 2.20 9.87 13.32
N TYR A 33 0.92 9.97 12.94
CA TYR A 33 0.48 10.91 11.92
C TYR A 33 0.75 12.35 12.33
N ASN A 34 1.34 13.10 11.41
CA ASN A 34 1.53 14.53 11.55
C ASN A 34 0.95 15.24 10.31
N PRO A 35 -0.16 15.99 10.46
CA PRO A 35 -0.84 16.63 9.33
C PRO A 35 0.06 17.63 8.59
N ALA A 36 1.01 18.29 9.25
CA ALA A 36 1.93 19.21 8.58
C ALA A 36 2.89 18.48 7.62
N SER A 37 3.19 17.21 7.90
CA SER A 37 4.14 16.40 7.12
C SER A 37 3.46 15.53 6.06
N HIS A 38 2.19 15.18 6.23
CA HIS A 38 1.51 14.23 5.35
C HIS A 38 1.38 14.68 3.89
N PRO A 39 1.05 15.96 3.57
CA PRO A 39 1.08 16.42 2.18
C PRO A 39 2.47 16.35 1.56
N ASN A 40 3.49 16.50 2.40
CA ASN A 40 4.88 16.68 2.03
C ASN A 40 5.74 15.47 2.41
N ILE A 41 5.21 14.23 2.44
CA ILE A 41 6.02 13.03 2.74
C ILE A 41 7.23 13.06 1.80
N PRO A 42 8.44 13.47 2.26
CA PRO A 42 9.44 14.06 1.35
C PRO A 42 10.20 13.03 0.51
N SER A 43 9.74 11.79 0.50
CA SER A 43 10.61 10.63 0.30
C SER A 43 10.39 9.91 -1.02
N PHE A 44 9.40 10.26 -1.83
CA PHE A 44 9.17 9.59 -3.11
C PHE A 44 8.38 10.42 -4.13
N ASN A 45 8.60 10.12 -5.42
CA ASN A 45 7.79 10.64 -6.52
C ASN A 45 6.47 9.87 -6.56
N VAL A 46 5.36 10.54 -6.26
CA VAL A 46 4.02 9.94 -6.29
C VAL A 46 3.60 9.70 -7.74
N LEU A 47 3.26 8.46 -8.05
CA LEU A 47 2.72 8.04 -9.35
C LEU A 47 1.19 8.03 -9.34
N ALA A 48 0.61 7.56 -8.23
CA ALA A 48 -0.83 7.54 -8.03
C ALA A 48 -1.19 7.86 -6.57
N SER A 49 -2.40 8.38 -6.38
CA SER A 49 -2.99 8.62 -5.07
C SER A 49 -4.47 8.26 -5.05
N GLU A 50 -4.96 7.89 -3.88
CA GLU A 50 -6.37 7.68 -3.60
C GLU A 50 -6.71 8.38 -2.28
N ASP A 51 -7.73 9.23 -2.33
CA ASP A 51 -8.25 10.01 -1.20
C ASP A 51 -9.68 9.59 -0.82
N PHE A 52 -10.25 8.60 -1.51
CA PHE A 52 -11.57 8.04 -1.24
C PHE A 52 -12.71 9.08 -1.33
N GLU A 53 -12.47 10.22 -1.97
CA GLU A 53 -13.47 11.27 -2.16
C GLU A 53 -14.47 10.92 -3.27
N SER A 54 -14.05 10.03 -4.19
CA SER A 54 -14.89 9.58 -5.29
C SER A 54 -15.93 8.57 -4.79
N GLY A 55 -17.21 8.96 -4.82
CA GLY A 55 -18.33 8.07 -4.48
C GLY A 55 -18.88 8.23 -3.06
N VAL A 56 -18.24 9.04 -2.20
CA VAL A 56 -18.77 9.36 -0.87
C VAL A 56 -19.88 10.41 -0.97
N ASN A 57 -21.03 10.16 -0.34
CA ASN A 57 -22.08 11.16 -0.23
C ASN A 57 -21.79 12.09 0.95
N ARG A 58 -21.36 13.32 0.66
CA ARG A 58 -20.98 14.35 1.66
C ARG A 58 -22.10 14.77 2.62
N SER A 59 -23.34 14.33 2.40
CA SER A 59 -24.50 14.68 3.24
C SER A 59 -24.79 13.67 4.36
N GLY A 60 -23.94 12.66 4.59
CA GLY A 60 -24.10 11.70 5.68
C GLY A 60 -22.96 10.69 5.76
N VAL A 61 -22.94 9.86 6.81
CA VAL A 61 -21.90 8.85 7.13
C VAL A 61 -21.85 7.68 6.13
N SER A 62 -22.17 7.91 4.85
CA SER A 62 -22.45 6.85 3.88
C SER A 62 -21.74 7.07 2.54
N GLY A 63 -21.06 6.03 2.08
CA GLY A 63 -20.62 5.80 0.72
C GLY A 63 -20.87 4.33 0.34
N PRO A 64 -20.59 3.93 -0.91
CA PRO A 64 -20.86 2.58 -1.39
C PRO A 64 -20.00 1.53 -0.68
N SER A 65 -20.49 0.28 -0.68
CA SER A 65 -19.67 -0.87 -0.36
C SER A 65 -18.53 -1.01 -1.37
N VAL A 66 -17.35 -1.41 -0.89
CA VAL A 66 -16.19 -1.72 -1.73
C VAL A 66 -15.97 -3.22 -1.75
N ASN A 67 -16.21 -3.84 -2.91
CA ASN A 67 -16.39 -5.28 -3.04
C ASN A 67 -15.41 -5.95 -4.01
N GLY A 68 -14.09 -5.78 -3.84
CA GLY A 68 -13.07 -6.58 -4.52
C GLY A 68 -13.01 -6.49 -6.06
N ASP A 69 -14.00 -5.89 -6.70
CA ASP A 69 -14.10 -5.61 -8.14
C ASP A 69 -13.98 -4.10 -8.40
N ASP A 70 -14.15 -3.28 -7.36
CA ASP A 70 -13.97 -1.83 -7.43
C ASP A 70 -12.48 -1.50 -7.56
N THR A 71 -12.14 -0.89 -8.70
CA THR A 71 -10.76 -0.50 -9.03
C THR A 71 -10.56 0.97 -8.74
N PHE A 72 -9.60 1.25 -7.87
CA PHE A 72 -9.12 2.59 -7.54
C PHE A 72 -7.81 2.88 -8.28
N ASN A 73 -7.35 4.12 -8.26
CA ASN A 73 -6.08 4.50 -8.91
C ASN A 73 -4.86 3.77 -8.33
N VAL A 74 -5.00 3.26 -7.11
CA VAL A 74 -3.96 2.59 -6.34
C VAL A 74 -4.19 1.08 -6.21
N GLY A 75 -5.16 0.52 -6.95
CA GLY A 75 -5.45 -0.91 -6.98
C GLY A 75 -6.84 -1.27 -6.47
N VAL A 76 -6.98 -2.46 -5.89
CA VAL A 76 -8.26 -3.06 -5.52
C VAL A 76 -8.27 -3.39 -4.03
N PHE A 77 -9.35 -3.02 -3.35
CA PHE A 77 -9.55 -3.31 -1.93
C PHE A 77 -10.66 -4.34 -1.74
N LYS A 78 -10.46 -5.24 -0.78
CA LYS A 78 -11.43 -6.26 -0.39
C LYS A 78 -11.38 -6.48 1.12
N SER A 79 -12.50 -6.82 1.74
CA SER A 79 -12.47 -7.31 3.12
C SER A 79 -11.75 -8.66 3.18
N ILE A 80 -10.97 -8.87 4.25
CA ILE A 80 -10.38 -10.18 4.59
C ILE A 80 -11.47 -11.19 5.02
N GLY A 81 -12.69 -10.70 5.28
CA GLY A 81 -13.85 -11.47 5.65
C GLY A 81 -14.25 -11.23 7.10
N GLY A 82 -15.08 -12.14 7.61
CA GLY A 82 -15.79 -11.93 8.86
C GLY A 82 -17.03 -11.06 8.65
N THR A 83 -17.93 -11.12 9.63
CA THR A 83 -19.14 -10.33 9.63
C THR A 83 -19.18 -9.50 10.91
N GLY A 84 -19.01 -8.19 10.72
CA GLY A 84 -19.11 -7.19 11.78
C GLY A 84 -20.54 -7.03 12.27
N SER A 85 -20.67 -6.65 13.53
CA SER A 85 -21.94 -6.50 14.24
C SER A 85 -21.93 -5.34 15.26
N GLY A 86 -20.83 -4.59 15.32
CA GLY A 86 -20.62 -3.49 16.25
C GLY A 86 -21.41 -2.22 15.91
N GLY A 87 -21.11 -1.15 16.65
CA GLY A 87 -21.76 0.15 16.49
C GLY A 87 -21.57 0.73 15.08
N THR A 88 -20.36 0.60 14.53
CA THR A 88 -20.01 0.97 13.15
C THR A 88 -21.01 0.36 12.16
N VAL A 89 -21.26 -0.94 12.30
CA VAL A 89 -22.14 -1.68 11.40
C VAL A 89 -23.57 -1.21 11.53
N ARG A 90 -24.09 -0.94 12.74
CA ARG A 90 -25.49 -0.49 12.89
C ARG A 90 -25.77 0.81 12.15
N GLU A 91 -24.79 1.69 12.09
CA GLU A 91 -24.89 3.01 11.43
C GLU A 91 -24.38 3.01 9.98
N ALA A 92 -23.91 1.87 9.46
CA ALA A 92 -23.53 1.77 8.05
C ALA A 92 -24.75 1.91 7.12
N PRO A 93 -24.57 2.42 5.90
CA PRO A 93 -25.62 2.34 4.88
C PRO A 93 -25.87 0.87 4.50
N SER A 94 -27.03 0.61 3.89
CA SER A 94 -27.52 -0.75 3.65
C SER A 94 -26.73 -1.53 2.60
N ASP A 95 -26.05 -0.84 1.69
CA ASP A 95 -25.11 -1.41 0.73
C ASP A 95 -23.84 -1.91 1.42
N CYS A 96 -23.40 -1.26 2.50
CA CYS A 96 -22.30 -1.73 3.34
C CYS A 96 -22.68 -2.85 4.32
N LYS A 97 -23.88 -3.44 4.21
CA LYS A 97 -24.33 -4.55 5.06
C LYS A 97 -25.05 -5.61 4.25
N SER A 98 -24.70 -6.87 4.47
CA SER A 98 -25.58 -7.98 4.14
C SER A 98 -26.62 -8.20 5.24
N ALA A 99 -27.58 -9.11 5.00
CA ALA A 99 -28.56 -9.51 6.00
C ALA A 99 -27.92 -10.13 7.25
N ALA A 100 -26.67 -10.61 7.15
CA ALA A 100 -25.91 -11.19 8.25
C ALA A 100 -25.09 -10.15 9.05
N GLY A 101 -24.92 -8.93 8.53
CA GLY A 101 -24.10 -7.86 9.12
C GLY A 101 -23.19 -7.21 8.09
N ALA A 102 -22.11 -6.57 8.51
CA ALA A 102 -21.12 -5.99 7.58
C ALA A 102 -20.07 -7.03 7.18
N ASP A 103 -20.10 -7.47 5.93
CA ASP A 103 -19.10 -8.36 5.31
C ASP A 103 -18.23 -7.66 4.26
N ASN A 104 -18.54 -6.39 3.96
CA ASN A 104 -17.87 -5.59 2.96
C ASN A 104 -17.20 -4.36 3.58
N LEU A 105 -16.15 -3.90 2.91
CA LEU A 105 -15.57 -2.58 3.17
C LEU A 105 -16.58 -1.50 2.81
N CYS A 106 -16.46 -0.33 3.42
CA CYS A 106 -17.39 0.76 3.20
C CYS A 106 -16.64 2.07 2.97
N LEU A 107 -16.99 2.82 1.95
CA LEU A 107 -16.61 4.24 1.91
C LEU A 107 -17.47 5.00 2.93
N ARG A 108 -16.83 5.82 3.76
CA ARG A 108 -17.48 6.50 4.87
C ARG A 108 -17.20 7.99 4.83
N SER A 109 -18.01 8.75 5.58
CA SER A 109 -17.78 10.17 5.79
C SER A 109 -18.01 10.58 7.23
N GLY A 110 -17.49 11.76 7.62
CA GLY A 110 -17.58 12.27 8.98
C GLY A 110 -16.71 11.50 9.96
N ASN A 111 -17.07 11.51 11.25
CA ASN A 111 -16.38 10.76 12.30
C ASN A 111 -17.15 9.48 12.64
N VAL A 112 -16.54 8.33 12.45
CA VAL A 112 -17.09 7.00 12.74
C VAL A 112 -16.21 6.33 13.78
N TYR A 113 -16.58 6.49 15.06
CA TYR A 113 -15.84 5.91 16.18
C TYR A 113 -14.33 6.23 16.11
N GLY A 114 -13.96 7.49 15.86
CA GLY A 114 -12.55 7.91 15.81
C GLY A 114 -11.88 7.80 14.44
N ARG A 115 -12.52 7.17 13.44
CA ARG A 115 -12.07 7.17 12.04
C ARG A 115 -12.71 8.32 11.27
N THR A 116 -11.95 9.02 10.44
CA THR A 116 -12.38 10.22 9.73
C THR A 116 -11.52 10.46 8.50
N ASN A 117 -11.94 11.30 7.56
CA ASN A 117 -11.02 11.82 6.56
C ASN A 117 -9.86 12.58 7.22
N VAL A 118 -8.65 12.31 6.75
CA VAL A 118 -7.42 13.04 7.09
C VAL A 118 -6.76 13.66 5.86
N PHE A 119 -7.10 13.22 4.66
CA PHE A 119 -6.53 13.71 3.41
C PHE A 119 -7.49 13.57 2.20
N PRO A 120 -7.74 14.64 1.44
CA PRO A 120 -7.24 16.00 1.65
C PRO A 120 -7.94 16.66 2.86
N PHE A 121 -7.37 17.71 3.44
CA PHE A 121 -7.93 18.34 4.65
C PHE A 121 -9.35 18.90 4.50
N ASN A 122 -9.84 19.05 3.27
CA ASN A 122 -11.18 19.49 2.92
C ASN A 122 -12.06 18.38 2.32
N GLY A 123 -11.58 17.14 2.38
CA GLY A 123 -12.33 15.94 2.06
C GLY A 123 -13.24 15.50 3.21
N ASP A 124 -14.06 14.52 2.92
CA ASP A 124 -14.93 13.87 3.90
C ASP A 124 -14.76 12.34 3.88
N GLY A 125 -14.17 11.78 2.83
CA GLY A 125 -14.11 10.35 2.54
C GLY A 125 -12.99 9.60 3.24
N PHE A 126 -13.24 8.34 3.58
CA PHE A 126 -12.20 7.37 3.93
C PHE A 126 -12.72 5.95 3.69
N LEU A 127 -11.82 4.97 3.56
CA LEU A 127 -12.19 3.57 3.47
C LEU A 127 -12.22 2.93 4.86
N ASP A 128 -13.34 2.30 5.19
CA ASP A 128 -13.61 1.68 6.48
C ASP A 128 -13.69 0.14 6.32
N SER A 129 -12.98 -0.58 7.20
CA SER A 129 -13.09 -2.04 7.33
C SER A 129 -14.47 -2.53 7.78
N ASN A 130 -15.28 -1.64 8.34
CA ASN A 130 -16.67 -1.87 8.73
C ASN A 130 -16.82 -3.06 9.68
N ASP A 131 -15.95 -3.12 10.71
CA ASP A 131 -15.91 -4.14 11.76
C ASP A 131 -15.62 -5.58 11.27
N THR A 132 -15.13 -5.72 10.03
CA THR A 132 -14.61 -6.99 9.50
C THR A 132 -13.24 -7.33 10.10
N TYR A 133 -12.62 -8.45 9.70
CA TYR A 133 -11.27 -8.80 10.19
C TYR A 133 -10.19 -7.84 9.70
N GLY A 134 -10.44 -7.08 8.63
CA GLY A 134 -9.48 -6.15 8.06
C GLY A 134 -9.62 -5.96 6.55
N ILE A 135 -8.56 -5.41 5.95
CA ILE A 135 -8.49 -5.00 4.56
C ILE A 135 -7.38 -5.79 3.85
N ASN A 136 -7.73 -6.47 2.77
CA ASN A 136 -6.80 -6.95 1.76
C ASN A 136 -6.76 -5.92 0.62
N TRP A 137 -5.58 -5.42 0.33
CA TRP A 137 -5.34 -4.45 -0.72
C TRP A 137 -4.38 -5.04 -1.74
N LYS A 138 -4.89 -5.28 -2.95
CA LYS A 138 -4.08 -5.60 -4.11
C LYS A 138 -3.64 -4.30 -4.78
N VAL A 139 -2.41 -3.89 -4.50
CA VAL A 139 -1.81 -2.67 -5.06
C VAL A 139 -1.43 -2.93 -6.50
N GLY A 140 -1.88 -2.06 -7.41
CA GLY A 140 -1.49 -2.07 -8.81
C GLY A 140 -1.86 -0.75 -9.45
N LEU A 141 -0.94 -0.18 -10.24
CA LEU A 141 -1.15 1.11 -10.90
C LEU A 141 -1.84 0.92 -12.24
N LEU A 142 -2.77 1.83 -12.56
CA LEU A 142 -3.37 1.88 -13.89
C LEU A 142 -2.27 2.08 -14.94
N GLY A 143 -2.16 1.17 -15.91
CA GLY A 143 -1.10 1.19 -16.91
C GLY A 143 0.11 0.31 -16.59
N GLY A 144 0.14 -0.36 -15.44
CA GLY A 144 1.20 -1.31 -15.08
C GLY A 144 2.54 -0.65 -14.76
N GLU A 145 2.50 0.63 -14.34
CA GLU A 145 3.68 1.33 -13.86
C GLU A 145 4.28 0.62 -12.64
N LEU A 146 5.61 0.61 -12.56
CA LEU A 146 6.31 0.01 -11.44
C LEU A 146 6.47 1.00 -10.29
N PHE A 147 6.37 0.51 -9.06
CA PHE A 147 6.54 1.31 -7.84
C PHE A 147 7.43 0.56 -6.83
N ASP A 148 7.97 1.25 -5.84
CA ASP A 148 8.71 0.63 -4.74
C ASP A 148 8.28 1.15 -3.37
N THR A 149 7.35 2.11 -3.33
CA THR A 149 6.95 2.79 -2.10
C THR A 149 5.45 2.98 -2.07
N ILE A 150 4.87 2.67 -0.91
CA ILE A 150 3.48 2.91 -0.58
C ILE A 150 3.45 3.70 0.73
N SER A 151 2.57 4.69 0.82
CA SER A 151 2.25 5.34 2.09
C SER A 151 0.75 5.59 2.20
N PHE A 152 0.20 5.42 3.39
CA PHE A 152 -1.19 5.71 3.69
C PHE A 152 -1.35 6.04 5.17
N THR A 153 -2.47 6.66 5.49
CA THR A 153 -2.87 6.88 6.88
C THR A 153 -3.73 5.71 7.34
N LEU A 154 -3.45 5.20 8.53
CA LEU A 154 -4.21 4.13 9.18
C LEU A 154 -4.83 4.66 10.47
N MET A 155 -6.13 4.50 10.64
CA MET A 155 -6.88 5.04 11.76
C MET A 155 -7.46 3.93 12.61
N ASP A 156 -7.50 4.20 13.91
CA ASP A 156 -8.08 3.30 14.92
C ASP A 156 -7.47 1.89 14.90
N ALA A 157 -6.18 1.85 14.58
CA ALA A 157 -5.38 0.64 14.62
C ALA A 157 -5.00 0.30 16.07
N GLY A 158 -5.87 -0.43 16.76
CA GLY A 158 -5.60 -1.01 18.08
C GLY A 158 -6.42 -0.41 19.23
N ASP A 159 -7.71 -0.20 19.03
CA ASP A 159 -8.67 0.16 20.07
C ASP A 159 -9.01 -1.06 20.97
N VAL A 160 -9.33 -0.81 22.25
CA VAL A 160 -9.86 -1.81 23.22
C VAL A 160 -9.14 -3.18 23.21
N GLY A 161 -7.80 -3.17 23.21
CA GLY A 161 -6.99 -4.40 23.32
C GLY A 161 -6.78 -5.14 22.00
N ALA A 162 -7.16 -4.53 20.88
CA ALA A 162 -6.84 -5.02 19.55
C ALA A 162 -5.41 -4.65 19.12
N PHE A 163 -4.82 -5.46 18.25
CA PHE A 163 -3.55 -5.17 17.59
C PHE A 163 -3.80 -5.06 16.10
N ALA A 164 -3.27 -4.01 15.46
CA ALA A 164 -3.27 -3.94 14.01
C ALA A 164 -1.97 -4.52 13.48
N GLY A 165 -2.08 -5.38 12.47
CA GLY A 165 -0.94 -5.97 11.82
C GLY A 165 -0.92 -5.66 10.33
N ILE A 166 0.26 -5.30 9.82
CA ILE A 166 0.48 -4.95 8.41
C ILE A 166 1.50 -5.91 7.81
N SER A 167 1.18 -6.51 6.66
CA SER A 167 2.12 -7.33 5.89
C SER A 167 2.07 -7.02 4.41
N ALA A 168 3.22 -7.10 3.74
CA ALA A 168 3.32 -7.12 2.29
C ALA A 168 3.75 -8.52 1.84
N SER A 169 2.80 -9.29 1.32
CA SER A 169 2.98 -10.70 0.96
C SER A 169 2.69 -10.91 -0.53
N PRO A 170 3.33 -11.88 -1.20
CA PRO A 170 2.93 -12.26 -2.56
C PRO A 170 1.58 -12.96 -2.65
N PHE A 171 1.03 -13.38 -1.50
CA PHE A 171 -0.23 -14.09 -1.46
C PHE A 171 -1.37 -13.11 -1.22
N SER A 172 -2.36 -13.11 -2.13
CA SER A 172 -3.69 -12.61 -1.79
C SER A 172 -4.19 -13.45 -0.62
N ILE A 173 -4.49 -12.78 0.48
CA ILE A 173 -5.15 -13.41 1.61
C ILE A 173 -6.56 -13.78 1.15
N GLY A 174 -6.73 -15.04 0.75
CA GLY A 174 -8.04 -15.68 0.65
C GLY A 174 -8.62 -15.97 2.03
N ASP A 175 -9.94 -16.14 2.08
CA ASP A 175 -10.79 -16.22 3.26
C ASP A 175 -10.11 -16.86 4.49
N SER A 176 -9.75 -16.02 5.47
CA SER A 176 -9.19 -16.38 6.78
C SER A 176 -7.81 -17.08 6.76
N PRO A 177 -6.70 -16.33 6.63
CA PRO A 177 -5.37 -16.89 6.88
C PRO A 177 -5.23 -17.37 8.32
N SER A 178 -4.18 -18.14 8.59
CA SER A 178 -3.71 -18.22 9.96
C SER A 178 -2.86 -16.98 10.25
N ALA A 179 -2.95 -16.46 11.48
CA ALA A 179 -2.03 -15.48 12.05
C ALA A 179 -0.56 -15.61 11.62
N SER A 180 -0.07 -16.85 11.63
CA SER A 180 1.28 -17.24 11.28
C SER A 180 1.62 -16.98 9.82
N ASP A 181 0.64 -17.00 8.92
CA ASP A 181 0.83 -16.70 7.49
C ASP A 181 1.05 -15.20 7.25
N VAL A 182 0.57 -14.35 8.17
CA VAL A 182 0.62 -12.88 8.05
C VAL A 182 1.86 -12.29 8.73
N PHE A 183 2.30 -12.83 9.87
CA PHE A 183 3.42 -12.29 10.68
C PHE A 183 4.67 -13.18 10.76
N GLY A 184 4.73 -14.24 9.97
CA GLY A 184 5.94 -15.06 9.80
C GLY A 184 6.90 -14.56 8.73
N LEU A 185 6.56 -13.49 8.01
CA LEU A 185 7.31 -12.97 6.87
C LEU A 185 8.16 -11.75 7.27
N ASN A 186 9.35 -11.61 6.67
CA ASN A 186 10.12 -10.37 6.79
C ASN A 186 9.29 -9.18 6.27
N GLY A 187 9.29 -8.07 7.01
CA GLY A 187 8.53 -6.87 6.64
C GLY A 187 7.09 -6.83 7.15
N SER A 188 6.77 -7.47 8.27
CA SER A 188 5.51 -7.27 8.99
C SER A 188 5.69 -6.42 10.25
N GLU A 189 4.73 -5.55 10.55
CA GLU A 189 4.72 -4.74 11.78
C GLU A 189 3.41 -4.97 12.55
N ILE A 190 3.51 -5.22 13.86
CA ILE A 190 2.37 -5.32 14.78
C ILE A 190 2.36 -4.06 15.65
N MET A 191 1.25 -3.36 15.59
CA MET A 191 1.04 -2.09 16.27
C MET A 191 0.43 -2.37 17.65
N SER A 192 1.04 -1.77 18.69
CA SER A 192 0.61 -1.95 20.07
C SER A 192 -0.70 -1.22 20.38
N PRO A 193 -1.61 -1.79 21.20
CA PRO A 193 -2.91 -1.22 21.59
C PRO A 193 -2.80 0.03 22.47
N TYR A 194 -1.61 0.42 22.90
CA TYR A 194 -1.43 1.48 23.91
C TYR A 194 -1.44 2.90 23.35
N ASN A 195 -1.82 3.08 22.10
CA ASN A 195 -2.09 4.41 21.58
C ASN A 195 -3.56 4.74 21.86
N SER A 196 -3.82 5.91 22.44
CA SER A 196 -5.18 6.38 22.78
C SER A 196 -6.18 6.18 21.62
N ASN A 197 -7.42 5.81 21.94
CA ASN A 197 -8.53 5.69 20.97
C ASN A 197 -8.56 6.86 19.97
N GLY A 198 -8.78 6.57 18.68
CA GLY A 198 -8.68 7.55 17.59
C GLY A 198 -7.24 7.86 17.19
N ASN A 199 -6.29 6.95 17.45
CA ASN A 199 -4.91 7.13 17.01
C ASN A 199 -4.81 7.07 15.47
N ILE A 200 -4.04 8.01 14.92
CA ILE A 200 -3.82 8.15 13.49
C ILE A 200 -2.36 7.82 13.19
N GLN A 201 -2.23 6.73 12.45
CA GLN A 201 -1.06 6.06 11.88
C GLN A 201 -0.57 6.68 10.57
N THR A 202 0.72 6.96 10.35
CA THR A 202 1.25 6.97 8.98
C THR A 202 2.03 5.69 8.75
N VAL A 203 1.58 4.90 7.78
CA VAL A 203 2.25 3.67 7.35
C VAL A 203 3.05 3.98 6.10
N THR A 204 4.30 3.53 6.06
CA THR A 204 5.13 3.54 4.86
C THR A 204 5.71 2.15 4.62
N ILE A 205 5.47 1.62 3.42
CA ILE A 205 5.98 0.32 2.97
C ILE A 205 6.95 0.58 1.84
N LYS A 206 8.16 0.02 1.93
CA LYS A 206 9.17 0.08 0.87
C LYS A 206 9.56 -1.31 0.43
N PHE A 207 9.70 -1.49 -0.87
CA PHE A 207 10.22 -2.68 -1.52
C PHE A 207 11.70 -2.50 -1.85
N ASP A 208 12.44 -3.60 -1.93
CA ASP A 208 13.87 -3.59 -2.28
C ASP A 208 14.13 -3.37 -3.78
N GLN A 209 13.08 -3.51 -4.58
CA GLN A 209 13.07 -3.32 -6.02
C GLN A 209 11.74 -2.73 -6.48
N LEU A 210 11.71 -2.26 -7.73
CA LEU A 210 10.48 -1.85 -8.40
C LEU A 210 9.58 -3.07 -8.68
N VAL A 211 8.30 -2.93 -8.38
CA VAL A 211 7.28 -3.99 -8.45
C VAL A 211 6.09 -3.50 -9.27
N ALA A 212 5.45 -4.40 -10.02
CA ALA A 212 4.22 -4.07 -10.74
C ALA A 212 2.97 -4.23 -9.87
N GLU A 213 3.04 -5.09 -8.87
CA GLU A 213 1.92 -5.49 -8.01
C GLU A 213 2.45 -5.88 -6.62
N ALA A 214 1.66 -5.59 -5.58
CA ALA A 214 1.91 -6.05 -4.22
C ALA A 214 0.58 -6.33 -3.49
N PHE A 215 0.55 -7.29 -2.57
CA PHE A 215 -0.61 -7.50 -1.69
C PHE A 215 -0.29 -7.01 -0.29
N ILE A 216 -1.07 -6.03 0.17
CA ILE A 216 -0.99 -5.46 1.51
C ILE A 216 -2.16 -5.99 2.31
N ASN A 217 -1.88 -6.51 3.49
CA ASN A 217 -2.90 -6.97 4.42
C ASN A 217 -2.84 -6.13 5.68
N ILE A 218 -3.97 -5.56 6.06
CA ILE A 218 -4.15 -4.75 7.27
C ILE A 218 -5.22 -5.44 8.08
N VAL A 219 -4.87 -5.94 9.26
CA VAL A 219 -5.72 -6.87 10.00
C VAL A 219 -5.80 -6.50 11.46
N SER A 220 -6.96 -6.68 12.09
CA SER A 220 -7.13 -6.59 13.54
C SER A 220 -7.01 -7.96 14.24
N PHE A 221 -6.32 -7.97 15.38
CA PHE A 221 -6.04 -9.15 16.19
C PHE A 221 -6.40 -8.94 17.65
N ALA A 222 -6.86 -10.01 18.32
CA ALA A 222 -7.09 -10.01 19.76
C ALA A 222 -5.79 -10.14 20.57
N HIS A 223 -4.71 -10.66 19.97
CA HIS A 223 -3.45 -10.96 20.64
C HIS A 223 -2.25 -10.37 19.88
N SER A 224 -1.21 -10.02 20.63
CA SER A 224 0.02 -9.41 20.11
C SER A 224 0.85 -10.31 19.20
N ASP A 225 0.61 -11.63 19.24
CA ASP A 225 1.24 -12.62 18.36
C ASP A 225 0.48 -12.82 17.05
N GLY A 226 -0.61 -12.06 16.85
CA GLY A 226 -1.50 -12.18 15.70
C GLY A 226 -2.38 -13.42 15.72
N SER A 227 -2.30 -14.31 16.74
CA SER A 227 -2.87 -15.67 16.71
C SER A 227 -4.38 -15.77 16.47
N LEU A 228 -5.12 -14.71 16.75
CA LEU A 228 -6.57 -14.68 16.68
C LEU A 228 -7.04 -13.37 16.07
N TYR A 229 -7.74 -13.45 14.92
CA TYR A 229 -8.40 -12.29 14.34
C TYR A 229 -9.50 -11.76 15.26
N LEU A 230 -9.63 -10.44 15.28
CA LEU A 230 -10.67 -9.75 16.02
C LEU A 230 -11.69 -9.17 15.04
N LYS A 231 -12.98 -9.28 15.38
CA LYS A 231 -14.09 -8.58 14.70
C LYS A 231 -14.60 -7.47 15.60
N ASN A 232 -15.40 -6.57 15.03
CA ASN A 232 -15.98 -5.45 15.78
C ASN A 232 -14.94 -4.48 16.34
N ASP A 233 -13.75 -4.49 15.75
CA ASP A 233 -12.72 -3.47 15.91
C ASP A 233 -12.44 -2.93 14.50
N GLY A 234 -13.09 -1.82 14.19
CA GLY A 234 -13.06 -1.28 12.86
C GLY A 234 -11.86 -0.36 12.69
N LEU A 235 -11.03 -0.63 11.68
CA LEU A 235 -9.96 0.25 11.22
C LEU A 235 -10.37 1.05 9.97
N GLY A 236 -9.73 2.19 9.75
CA GLY A 236 -9.93 3.02 8.56
C GLY A 236 -8.61 3.33 7.85
N ILE A 237 -8.63 3.49 6.53
CA ILE A 237 -7.49 3.96 5.75
C ILE A 237 -7.85 5.19 4.91
N ASP A 238 -6.86 6.05 4.71
CA ASP A 238 -7.03 7.28 3.93
C ASP A 238 -5.68 7.82 3.40
N GLY A 239 -5.72 8.74 2.43
CA GLY A 239 -4.54 9.44 1.92
C GLY A 239 -3.50 8.52 1.31
N VAL A 240 -3.94 7.53 0.53
CA VAL A 240 -3.08 6.52 -0.06
C VAL A 240 -2.24 7.14 -1.17
N ARG A 241 -0.94 6.81 -1.18
CA ARG A 241 0.03 7.27 -2.17
C ARG A 241 0.94 6.12 -2.55
N VAL A 242 1.15 5.94 -3.84
CA VAL A 242 2.02 4.91 -4.40
C VAL A 242 3.02 5.57 -5.34
N GLY A 243 4.29 5.18 -5.28
CA GLY A 243 5.30 5.76 -6.14
C GLY A 243 6.71 5.20 -5.98
N ILE A 244 7.69 6.01 -6.37
CA ILE A 244 9.10 5.60 -6.45
C ILE A 244 9.94 6.41 -5.47
N SER A 245 10.54 5.74 -4.50
CA SER A 245 11.47 6.30 -3.52
C SER A 245 12.55 7.08 -4.24
N ALA A 246 12.85 8.27 -3.72
CA ALA A 246 14.02 9.01 -4.15
C ALA A 246 15.25 8.27 -3.64
N VAL A 247 15.75 7.29 -4.41
CA VAL A 247 16.98 6.57 -4.07
C VAL A 247 18.13 7.57 -4.23
N PRO A 248 18.90 7.88 -3.17
CA PRO A 248 20.12 8.65 -3.34
C PRO A 248 21.00 7.88 -4.31
N LEU A 249 21.30 8.47 -5.47
CA LEU A 249 22.25 7.86 -6.41
C LEU A 249 23.51 7.56 -5.61
N PRO A 250 24.00 6.30 -5.62
CA PRO A 250 25.26 5.98 -4.97
C PRO A 250 26.30 7.00 -5.42
N ALA A 251 27.12 7.51 -4.50
CA ALA A 251 28.15 8.48 -4.87
C ALA A 251 29.00 7.98 -6.05
N ALA A 252 29.17 6.66 -6.18
CA ALA A 252 29.78 5.99 -7.32
C ALA A 252 29.09 6.29 -8.68
N GLY A 253 27.76 6.35 -8.74
CA GLY A 253 27.02 6.72 -9.95
C GLY A 253 27.26 8.17 -10.35
N LEU A 254 27.25 9.09 -9.38
CA LEU A 254 27.60 10.50 -9.62
C LEU A 254 29.08 10.65 -10.02
N LEU A 255 29.99 9.90 -9.41
CA LEU A 255 31.40 9.88 -9.75
C LEU A 255 31.63 9.31 -11.16
N LEU A 256 30.90 8.27 -11.57
CA LEU A 256 30.96 7.72 -12.91
C LEU A 256 30.47 8.73 -13.96
N LEU A 257 29.34 9.39 -13.71
CA LEU A 257 28.85 10.47 -14.57
C LEU A 257 29.85 11.64 -14.65
N GLY A 258 30.46 12.01 -13.52
CA GLY A 258 31.52 12.99 -13.47
C GLY A 258 32.76 12.58 -14.27
N ALA A 259 33.19 11.32 -14.15
CA ALA A 259 34.32 10.76 -14.89
C ALA A 259 34.05 10.76 -16.41
N LEU A 260 32.86 10.32 -16.83
CA LEU A 260 32.44 10.36 -18.24
C LEU A 260 32.40 11.79 -18.78
N GLY A 261 31.87 12.74 -18.01
CA GLY A 261 31.88 14.17 -18.35
C GLY A 261 33.30 14.72 -18.54
N SER A 262 34.22 14.37 -17.63
CA SER A 262 35.63 14.78 -17.72
C SER A 262 36.37 14.19 -18.94
N LEU A 263 36.06 12.94 -19.31
CA LEU A 263 36.61 12.29 -20.49
C LEU A 263 36.11 12.94 -21.80
N ALA A 264 34.82 13.26 -21.87
CA ALA A 264 34.22 13.94 -23.02
C ALA A 264 34.83 15.34 -23.24
N PHE A 265 35.08 16.08 -22.15
CA PHE A 265 35.73 17.38 -22.21
C PHE A 265 37.20 17.28 -22.66
N SER A 266 37.91 16.26 -22.18
CA SER A 266 39.31 16.01 -22.55
C SER A 266 39.46 15.66 -24.04
N ARG A 267 38.52 14.91 -24.62
CA ARG A 267 38.50 14.61 -26.06
C ARG A 267 38.32 15.83 -26.96
N ARG A 268 37.59 16.87 -26.52
CA ARG A 268 37.42 18.11 -27.31
C ARG A 268 38.71 18.90 -27.46
N LYS A 269 39.63 18.84 -26.49
CA LYS A 269 40.92 19.54 -26.58
C LYS A 269 41.86 18.94 -27.62
N TYR A 270 41.72 17.65 -27.93
CA TYR A 270 42.58 16.95 -28.88
C TYR A 270 42.24 17.14 -30.37
N LYS A 271 41.06 17.71 -30.71
CA LYS A 271 40.63 17.92 -32.10
C LYS A 271 40.97 19.32 -32.68
N LYS A 272 41.74 20.14 -31.96
CA LYS A 272 42.12 21.51 -32.37
C LYS A 272 43.62 21.66 -32.73
N THR A 273 44.24 20.59 -33.20
CA THR A 273 45.57 20.57 -33.83
C THR A 273 45.47 19.72 -35.07
#